data_AF-A0A3S4LNN9-F1
#
_entry.id   AF-A0A3S4LNN9-F1
#
_cell.length_a   1.000
_cell.length_b   1.000
_cell.length_c   1.000
_cell.angle_alpha   90.00
_cell.angle_beta   90.00
_cell.angle_gamma   90.00
#
_symmetry.space_group_name_H-M   'P 1'
#
loop_
_entity.id
_entity.type
_entity.pdbx_description
1 polymer ?
#
loop_
_entity_poly.entity_id
_entity_poly.type
_entity_poly.pdbx_seq_one_letter_code
_entity_poly.pdbx_strand_id
1 'polypeptide(L)'
;MIRHKKRVLIASLGLLIPGVMLFLLPFVDAPGFKITLITLAMGYYAASFTPNIWSIIQSNVKPHAIGPASGIINGIGAGGGGTLAGLMVGYFYRTTGSYMQGFMVLGCIVILGGASLLIYGRIRAHHARH
;
A
#
# COMPACT_ATOMS: atom_id res chain seq x y z
N MET A 1 -7.27 -4.15 22.67
CA MET A 1 -5.89 -4.28 22.14
C MET A 1 -5.73 -5.32 21.01
N ILE A 2 -6.31 -6.52 21.11
CA ILE A 2 -6.21 -7.61 20.12
C ILE A 2 -6.73 -7.20 18.72
N ARG A 3 -7.82 -6.44 18.66
CA ARG A 3 -8.44 -5.97 17.40
C ARG A 3 -7.55 -4.99 16.62
N HIS A 4 -6.70 -4.21 17.31
CA HIS A 4 -5.77 -3.27 16.69
C HIS A 4 -4.60 -3.98 16.01
N LYS A 5 -3.98 -4.94 16.71
CA LYS A 5 -2.88 -5.76 16.16
C LYS A 5 -3.32 -6.52 14.90
N LYS A 6 -4.52 -7.12 14.92
CA LYS A 6 -5.09 -7.82 13.75
C LYS A 6 -5.31 -6.87 12.56
N ARG A 7 -5.82 -5.66 12.79
CA ARG A 7 -6.04 -4.65 11.73
C ARG A 7 -4.74 -4.18 11.08
N VAL A 8 -3.69 -3.94 11.88
CA VAL A 8 -2.36 -3.57 11.35
C VAL A 8 -1.78 -4.70 10.51
N LEU A 9 -1.89 -5.94 10.96
CA LEU A 9 -1.43 -7.11 10.19
C LEU A 9 -2.20 -7.24 8.86
N ILE A 10 -3.54 -7.18 8.89
CA ILE A 10 -4.37 -7.28 7.68
C ILE A 10 -4.05 -6.16 6.70
N ALA A 11 -3.95 -4.91 7.18
CA ALA A 11 -3.59 -3.78 6.33
C ALA A 11 -2.20 -3.96 5.71
N SER A 12 -1.23 -4.43 6.49
CA SER A 12 0.12 -4.62 6.00
C SER A 12 0.22 -5.73 4.96
N LEU A 13 -0.46 -6.86 5.18
CA LEU A 13 -0.57 -7.92 4.18
C LEU A 13 -1.28 -7.41 2.92
N GLY A 14 -2.30 -6.56 3.10
CA GLY A 14 -3.00 -5.81 2.05
C GLY A 14 -2.11 -4.89 1.21
N LEU A 15 -0.88 -4.61 1.65
CA LEU A 15 0.14 -3.94 0.84
C LEU A 15 1.20 -4.92 0.35
N LEU A 16 1.72 -5.80 1.22
CA LEU A 16 2.81 -6.71 0.88
C LEU A 16 2.44 -7.67 -0.25
N ILE A 17 1.27 -8.31 -0.18
CA ILE A 17 0.86 -9.30 -1.19
C ILE A 17 0.64 -8.62 -2.55
N PRO A 18 -0.15 -7.53 -2.66
CA PRO A 18 -0.28 -6.79 -3.92
C PRO A 18 1.04 -6.23 -4.43
N GLY A 19 1.91 -5.73 -3.54
CA GLY A 19 3.22 -5.21 -3.92
C GLY A 19 4.12 -6.29 -4.53
N VAL A 20 4.13 -7.50 -3.97
CA VAL A 20 4.85 -8.66 -4.53
C VAL A 20 4.24 -9.07 -5.88
N MET A 21 2.91 -9.10 -5.98
CA MET A 21 2.22 -9.38 -7.26
C MET A 21 2.61 -8.39 -8.35
N LEU A 22 2.67 -7.09 -8.03
CA LEU A 22 3.11 -6.05 -8.98
C LEU A 22 4.60 -6.15 -9.31
N PHE A 23 5.44 -6.48 -8.33
CA PHE A 23 6.87 -6.71 -8.55
C PHE A 23 7.14 -7.88 -9.51
N LEU A 24 6.31 -8.92 -9.46
CA LEU A 24 6.45 -10.11 -10.29
C LEU A 24 5.89 -9.95 -11.71
N LEU A 25 5.16 -8.87 -12.02
CA LEU A 25 4.56 -8.62 -13.33
C LEU A 25 5.51 -8.74 -14.53
N PRO A 26 6.76 -8.22 -14.48
CA PRO A 26 7.68 -8.32 -15.60
C PRO A 26 8.10 -9.75 -15.95
N PHE A 27 7.97 -10.70 -15.01
CA PHE A 27 8.36 -12.10 -15.19
C PHE A 27 7.20 -12.98 -15.67
N VAL A 28 6.04 -12.40 -15.88
CA VAL A 28 4.89 -13.07 -16.49
C VAL A 28 4.91 -12.77 -17.98
N ASP A 29 4.86 -13.78 -18.84
CA ASP A 29 4.80 -13.55 -20.29
C ASP A 29 3.35 -13.43 -20.79
N ALA A 30 2.45 -14.27 -20.27
CA ALA A 30 1.07 -14.35 -20.72
C ALA A 30 0.28 -13.05 -20.40
N PRO A 31 -0.22 -12.31 -21.42
CA PRO A 31 -0.93 -11.04 -21.20
C PRO A 31 -2.19 -11.19 -20.35
N GLY A 32 -2.95 -12.27 -20.55
CA GLY A 32 -4.15 -12.56 -19.74
C GLY A 32 -3.80 -12.72 -18.26
N PHE A 33 -2.70 -13.42 -17.96
CA PHE A 33 -2.26 -13.63 -16.59
C PHE A 33 -1.80 -12.34 -15.91
N LYS A 34 -1.19 -11.40 -16.64
CA LYS A 34 -0.85 -10.06 -16.12
C LYS A 34 -2.10 -9.31 -15.64
N ILE A 35 -3.15 -9.31 -16.46
CA ILE A 35 -4.40 -8.60 -16.14
C ILE A 35 -5.07 -9.25 -14.92
N THR A 36 -5.09 -10.59 -14.85
CA THR A 36 -5.58 -11.31 -13.67
C THR A 36 -4.77 -10.94 -12.43
N LEU A 37 -3.45 -10.91 -12.53
CA LEU A 37 -2.56 -10.58 -11.42
C LEU A 37 -2.78 -9.15 -10.90
N ILE A 38 -2.90 -8.17 -11.81
CA ILE A 38 -3.22 -6.77 -11.46
C ILE A 38 -4.59 -6.68 -10.79
N THR A 39 -5.60 -7.36 -11.35
CA THR A 39 -6.97 -7.37 -10.81
C THR A 39 -7.01 -7.96 -9.40
N LEU A 40 -6.34 -9.09 -9.19
CA LEU A 40 -6.25 -9.72 -7.87
C LEU A 40 -5.48 -8.86 -6.87
N ALA A 41 -4.37 -8.26 -7.29
CA ALA A 41 -3.59 -7.35 -6.46
C ALA A 41 -4.46 -6.16 -6.00
N MET A 42 -5.19 -5.54 -6.92
CA MET A 42 -6.07 -4.43 -6.62
C MET A 42 -7.28 -4.82 -5.76
N GLY A 43 -7.90 -5.96 -6.04
CA GLY A 43 -9.02 -6.48 -5.25
C GLY A 43 -8.60 -6.77 -3.82
N TYR A 44 -7.44 -7.41 -3.63
CA TYR A 44 -6.90 -7.72 -2.31
C TYR A 44 -6.48 -6.45 -1.54
N TYR A 45 -5.86 -5.49 -2.23
CA TYR A 45 -5.55 -4.17 -1.66
C TYR A 45 -6.82 -3.45 -1.19
N ALA A 46 -7.85 -3.37 -2.04
CA ALA A 46 -9.09 -2.69 -1.73
C ALA A 46 -9.83 -3.33 -0.55
N ALA A 47 -9.85 -4.67 -0.48
CA ALA A 47 -10.50 -5.40 0.60
C ALA A 47 -9.73 -5.31 1.92
N SER A 48 -8.39 -5.35 1.87
CA SER A 48 -7.55 -5.54 3.05
C SER A 48 -6.97 -4.24 3.59
N PHE A 49 -6.47 -3.34 2.75
CA PHE A 49 -5.80 -2.12 3.19
C PHE A 49 -6.80 -0.98 3.46
N THR A 50 -7.64 -0.67 2.48
CA THR A 50 -8.53 0.51 2.50
C THR A 50 -9.40 0.64 3.75
N PRO A 51 -10.15 -0.37 4.21
CA PRO A 51 -10.98 -0.23 5.42
C PRO A 51 -10.16 -0.19 6.71
N ASN A 52 -8.99 -0.85 6.71
CA ASN A 52 -8.18 -1.00 7.91
C ASN A 52 -7.34 0.25 8.20
N ILE A 53 -6.87 0.97 7.18
CA ILE A 53 -6.07 2.19 7.39
C ILE A 53 -6.88 3.27 8.11
N TRP A 54 -8.14 3.48 7.73
CA TRP A 54 -9.05 4.42 8.40
C TRP A 54 -9.28 4.06 9.86
N SER A 55 -9.54 2.78 10.12
CA SER A 55 -9.66 2.24 11.46
C SER A 55 -8.39 2.43 12.30
N ILE A 56 -7.21 2.31 11.69
CA ILE A 56 -5.93 2.49 12.37
C ILE A 56 -5.77 3.98 12.72
N ILE A 57 -5.98 4.91 11.80
CA ILE A 57 -5.84 6.35 12.04
C ILE A 57 -6.74 6.80 13.19
N GLN A 58 -8.04 6.49 13.12
CA GLN A 58 -9.02 6.89 14.13
C GLN A 58 -8.69 6.36 15.53
N SER A 59 -7.96 5.24 15.62
CA SER A 59 -7.51 4.67 16.90
C SER A 59 -6.16 5.19 17.41
N ASN A 60 -5.46 6.04 16.64
CA ASN A 60 -4.13 6.55 16.96
C ASN A 60 -4.08 8.07 17.13
N VAL A 61 -5.09 8.81 16.66
CA VAL A 61 -5.16 10.26 16.81
C VAL A 61 -6.28 10.66 17.76
N LYS A 62 -6.15 11.83 18.39
CA LYS A 62 -7.21 12.40 19.24
C LYS A 62 -8.44 12.72 18.36
N PRO A 63 -9.68 12.65 18.89
CA PRO A 63 -10.89 12.86 18.09
C PRO A 63 -10.90 14.15 17.26
N HIS A 64 -10.43 15.27 17.84
CA HIS A 64 -10.34 16.56 17.13
C HIS A 64 -9.30 16.60 16.01
N ALA A 65 -8.34 15.66 16.01
CA ALA A 65 -7.25 15.60 15.04
C ALA A 65 -7.53 14.61 13.88
N ILE A 66 -8.67 13.91 13.88
CA ILE A 66 -9.04 12.96 12.82
C ILE A 66 -9.17 13.66 11.46
N GLY A 67 -9.79 14.85 11.43
CA GLY A 67 -9.94 15.65 10.20
C GLY A 67 -8.60 16.02 9.57
N PRO A 68 -7.71 16.74 10.29
CA PRO A 68 -6.36 17.06 9.80
C PRO A 68 -5.54 15.83 9.39
N ALA A 69 -5.57 14.74 10.18
CA ALA A 69 -4.87 13.51 9.85
C ALA A 69 -5.36 12.89 8.53
N SER A 70 -6.68 12.91 8.31
CA SER A 70 -7.28 12.44 7.06
C SER A 70 -6.94 13.35 5.88
N GLY A 71 -6.88 14.67 6.11
CA GLY A 71 -6.44 15.65 5.11
C GLY A 71 -5.00 15.39 4.63
N ILE A 72 -4.07 15.13 5.54
CA ILE A 72 -2.68 14.79 5.20
C ILE A 72 -2.61 13.51 4.35
N ILE A 73 -3.35 12.47 4.75
CA ILE A 73 -3.32 11.18 4.06
C ILE A 73 -3.94 11.27 2.67
N ASN A 74 -5.05 11.99 2.52
CA ASN A 74 -5.68 12.17 1.22
C ASN A 74 -4.90 13.14 0.32
N GLY A 75 -4.39 14.23 0.87
CA GLY A 75 -3.65 15.24 0.11
C GLY A 75 -2.27 14.75 -0.29
N ILE A 76 -1.42 14.43 0.68
CA ILE A 76 -0.03 14.04 0.44
C ILE A 76 0.04 12.56 0.01
N GLY A 77 -0.64 11.68 0.75
CA GLY A 77 -0.59 10.24 0.50
C GLY A 77 -1.27 9.84 -0.81
N ALA A 78 -2.58 10.05 -0.91
CA ALA A 78 -3.35 9.63 -2.08
C ALA A 78 -3.14 10.57 -3.29
N GLY A 79 -3.29 11.88 -3.10
CA GLY A 79 -3.11 12.87 -4.15
C GLY A 79 -1.67 12.94 -4.64
N GLY A 80 -0.74 13.31 -3.76
CA GLY A 80 0.68 13.41 -4.08
C GLY A 80 1.28 12.09 -4.54
N GLY A 81 1.02 11.00 -3.80
CA GLY A 81 1.48 9.66 -4.19
C GLY A 81 0.91 9.19 -5.53
N GLY A 82 -0.38 9.45 -5.80
CA GLY A 82 -1.02 9.11 -7.07
C GLY A 82 -0.43 9.87 -8.26
N THR A 83 -0.22 11.17 -8.12
CA THR A 83 0.43 11.99 -9.17
C THR A 83 1.85 11.54 -9.44
N LEU A 84 2.67 11.34 -8.39
CA LEU A 84 4.06 10.89 -8.54
C LEU A 84 4.13 9.48 -9.14
N ALA A 85 3.25 8.57 -8.74
CA ALA A 85 3.15 7.23 -9.32
C ALA A 85 2.85 7.28 -10.82
N GLY A 86 1.86 8.09 -11.24
CA GLY A 86 1.52 8.26 -12.65
C GLY A 86 2.67 8.86 -13.47
N LEU A 87 3.32 9.91 -12.96
CA LEU A 87 4.48 10.53 -13.60
C LEU A 87 5.65 9.53 -13.74
N MET A 88 5.92 8.76 -12.69
CA MET A 88 6.99 7.76 -12.68
C MET A 88 6.73 6.64 -13.69
N VAL A 89 5.52 6.09 -13.71
CA VAL A 89 5.13 5.06 -14.70
C VAL A 89 5.21 5.60 -16.13
N GLY A 90 4.73 6.83 -16.35
CA GLY A 90 4.84 7.50 -17.64
C GLY A 90 6.28 7.75 -18.08
N TYR A 91 7.16 8.12 -17.15
CA TYR A 91 8.60 8.26 -17.41
C TYR A 91 9.22 6.94 -17.86
N PHE A 92 9.00 5.86 -17.13
CA PHE A 92 9.49 4.53 -17.51
C PHE A 92 8.97 4.09 -18.88
N TYR A 93 7.67 4.29 -19.14
CA TYR A 93 7.10 3.98 -20.45
C TYR A 93 7.76 4.77 -21.59
N ARG A 94 8.05 6.06 -21.41
CA ARG A 94 8.74 6.86 -22.42
C ARG A 94 10.17 6.41 -22.68
N THR A 95 10.90 5.98 -21.64
CA THR A 95 12.31 5.59 -21.78
C THR A 95 12.50 4.16 -22.26
N THR A 96 11.60 3.24 -21.92
CA THR A 96 11.78 1.80 -22.20
C THR A 96 10.68 1.18 -23.06
N GLY A 97 9.63 1.94 -23.38
CA GLY A 97 8.47 1.46 -24.13
C GLY A 97 7.56 0.52 -23.34
N SER A 98 7.82 0.30 -22.04
CA SER A 98 7.12 -0.72 -21.25
C SER A 98 6.63 -0.20 -19.90
N TYR A 99 5.34 -0.44 -19.60
CA TYR A 99 4.75 -0.17 -18.29
C TYR A 99 5.25 -1.12 -17.19
N MET A 100 5.87 -2.24 -17.56
CA MET A 100 6.21 -3.30 -16.61
C MET A 100 7.24 -2.85 -15.58
N GLN A 101 8.24 -2.07 -16.01
CA GLN A 101 9.25 -1.52 -15.11
C GLN A 101 8.65 -0.51 -14.12
N GLY A 102 7.71 0.32 -14.59
CA GLY A 102 6.95 1.24 -13.72
C GLY A 102 6.16 0.48 -12.66
N PHE A 103 5.46 -0.59 -13.04
CA PHE A 103 4.73 -1.44 -12.08
C PHE A 103 5.65 -2.18 -11.11
N MET A 104 6.84 -2.61 -11.54
CA MET A 104 7.82 -3.24 -10.67
C MET A 104 8.29 -2.27 -9.58
N VAL A 105 8.63 -1.04 -9.95
CA VAL A 105 9.05 0.00 -9.00
C VAL A 105 7.89 0.37 -8.05
N LEU A 106 6.67 0.50 -8.56
CA LEU A 106 5.48 0.69 -7.71
C LEU A 106 5.31 -0.47 -6.73
N GLY A 107 5.50 -1.71 -7.19
CA GLY A 107 5.49 -2.91 -6.35
C GLY A 107 6.48 -2.80 -5.18
N CYS A 108 7.72 -2.39 -5.46
CA CYS A 108 8.73 -2.13 -4.41
C CYS A 108 8.27 -1.08 -3.39
N ILE A 109 7.75 0.06 -3.85
CA ILE A 109 7.26 1.13 -2.96
C ILE A 109 6.12 0.63 -2.08
N VAL A 110 5.19 -0.13 -2.64
CA VAL A 110 4.07 -0.71 -1.90
C VAL A 110 4.55 -1.74 -0.87
N ILE A 111 5.54 -2.57 -1.23
CA ILE A 111 6.17 -3.51 -0.28
C ILE A 111 6.81 -2.75 0.89
N LEU A 112 7.55 -1.67 0.61
CA LEU A 112 8.15 -0.83 1.65
C LEU A 112 7.09 -0.20 2.56
N GLY A 113 5.96 0.24 1.99
CA GLY A 113 4.81 0.73 2.77
C GLY A 113 4.23 -0.36 3.69
N GLY A 114 4.05 -1.57 3.17
CA GLY A 114 3.59 -2.73 3.95
C GLY A 114 4.56 -3.11 5.09
N ALA A 115 5.87 -3.14 4.80
CA ALA A 115 6.90 -3.41 5.78
C ALA A 115 6.93 -2.33 6.88
N SER A 116 6.82 -1.06 6.50
CA SER A 116 6.76 0.06 7.44
C SER A 116 5.57 -0.07 8.40
N LEU A 117 4.40 -0.46 7.89
CA LEU A 117 3.20 -0.66 8.71
C LEU A 117 3.34 -1.88 9.65
N LEU A 118 3.99 -2.96 9.22
CA LEU A 118 4.31 -4.09 10.11
C LEU A 118 5.26 -3.69 11.23
N ILE A 119 6.33 -2.95 10.90
CA ILE A 119 7.32 -2.47 11.87
C ILE A 119 6.62 -1.57 12.90
N TYR A 120 5.80 -0.63 12.44
CA TYR A 120 4.97 0.21 13.31
C TYR A 120 4.10 -0.63 14.27
N GLY A 121 3.41 -1.64 13.74
CA GLY A 121 2.60 -2.57 14.54
C GLY A 121 3.40 -3.29 15.62
N ARG A 122 4.64 -3.70 15.31
CA ARG A 122 5.54 -4.36 16.26
C ARG A 122 6.05 -3.41 17.33
N ILE A 123 6.48 -2.21 16.96
CA ILE A 123 6.96 -1.19 17.91
C ILE A 123 5.86 -0.83 18.91
N ARG A 124 4.63 -0.61 18.44
CA ARG A 124 3.49 -0.30 19.33
C ARG A 124 3.15 -1.47 20.26
N ALA A 125 3.22 -2.70 19.75
CA ALA A 125 2.99 -3.89 20.55
C ALA A 125 4.08 -4.13 21.63
N HIS A 126 5.30 -3.65 21.39
CA HIS A 126 6.38 -3.66 22.37
C HIS A 126 6.14 -2.63 23.49
N HIS A 127 5.85 -1.38 23.14
CA HIS A 127 5.61 -0.31 24.12
C HIS A 127 4.47 -0.63 25.09
N ALA A 128 3.38 -1.24 24.61
CA ALA A 128 2.24 -1.54 25.47
C ALA A 128 2.41 -2.82 26.32
N ARG A 129 3.61 -3.40 26.37
CA ARG A 129 3.99 -4.49 27.29
C ARG A 129 4.86 -4.01 28.46
N HIS A 130 5.37 -2.78 28.39
CA HIS A 130 6.10 -2.09 29.46
C HIS A 130 5.20 -1.00 30.05
#